data_AF-E3GX68-F1
#
_entry.id   AF-E3GX68-F1
#
_cell.length_a   1.000
_cell.length_b   1.000
_cell.length_c   1.000
_cell.angle_alpha   90.00
_cell.angle_beta   90.00
_cell.angle_gamma   90.00
#
_symmetry.space_group_name_H-M   'P 1'
#
loop_
_entity.id
_entity.type
_entity.pdbx_description
1 polymer ?
#
loop_
_entity_poly.entity_id
_entity_poly.type
_entity_poly.pdbx_seq_one_letter_code
_entity_poly.pdbx_strand_id
1 'polypeptide(L)'
;MGDPLKMIIDASNIAHHQNKAIMKRIIEAIKAVKKLGFKPIVVADASLKHKIDDEEKYKEYIKKGIIKEVPAGTNADHYILKLAEEEDAKILSNDNFREFRDEFKNIDSRRVPYTFENNKIVIGKIPKVRKVKDIIKEITLDALNKFKDKGFDYYNVRHGKKLSGIAIAKEAISRIKVYEEGLESKVEEVFMKIPVLKNVLEMVENIEEGNYIIFVLVNPQDYKKVVKYAGNIAVTVRDNLELEYSPLVAVRNDIFMRKNHFELNVLPSEDVMEESPYNVNITVNNHDYALVKRNSRNIASTIAARIGSWRFPIVAVRPSVLLENPGEFEVTLEKGGQK
;
A
#
# COMPACT_ATOMS: atom_id res chain seq x y z
N MET A 1 32.50 -3.03 4.38
CA MET A 1 31.77 -2.14 5.31
C MET A 1 30.91 -1.25 4.44
N GLY A 2 29.58 -1.29 4.61
CA GLY A 2 28.68 -0.41 3.86
C GLY A 2 28.88 1.04 4.29
N ASP A 3 28.56 1.98 3.40
CA ASP A 3 28.56 3.41 3.75
C ASP A 3 27.60 3.68 4.91
N PRO A 4 27.95 4.55 5.87
CA PRO A 4 27.08 4.86 6.98
C PRO A 4 25.78 5.52 6.50
N LEU A 5 24.63 5.05 7.01
CA LEU A 5 23.31 5.63 6.74
C LEU A 5 23.33 7.15 6.92
N LYS A 6 22.68 7.87 6.01
CA LYS A 6 22.64 9.33 6.03
C LYS A 6 21.36 9.82 6.71
N MET A 7 21.49 10.90 7.46
CA MET A 7 20.35 11.63 7.99
C MET A 7 20.52 13.11 7.68
N ILE A 8 19.57 13.65 6.92
CA ILE A 8 19.48 15.07 6.65
C ILE A 8 18.89 15.75 7.87
N ILE A 9 19.58 16.78 8.32
CA ILE A 9 19.20 17.61 9.46
C ILE A 9 18.66 18.92 8.89
N ASP A 10 17.36 19.15 9.10
CA ASP A 10 16.72 20.42 8.79
C ASP A 10 17.14 21.47 9.84
N ALA A 11 18.20 22.20 9.52
CA ALA A 11 18.84 23.12 10.44
C ALA A 11 17.92 24.29 10.80
N SER A 12 17.11 24.76 9.86
CA SER A 12 16.16 25.86 10.08
C SER A 12 15.09 25.44 11.08
N ASN A 13 14.46 24.27 10.89
CA ASN A 13 13.46 23.74 11.79
C ASN A 13 14.02 23.50 13.19
N ILE A 14 15.21 22.91 13.28
CA ILE A 14 15.87 22.61 14.56
C ILE A 14 16.31 23.88 15.29
N ALA A 15 16.89 24.85 14.56
CA ALA A 15 17.31 26.10 15.16
C ALA A 15 16.10 26.84 15.73
N HIS A 16 15.02 26.97 14.96
CA HIS A 16 13.81 27.72 15.30
C HIS A 16 12.86 27.01 16.27
N HIS A 17 13.22 25.85 16.82
CA HIS A 17 12.42 25.20 17.85
C HIS A 17 12.09 26.20 18.99
N GLN A 18 10.83 26.48 19.31
CA GLN A 18 10.46 27.55 20.27
C GLN A 18 10.79 29.01 19.83
N ASN A 19 10.63 29.32 18.54
CA ASN A 19 10.59 30.66 17.92
C ASN A 19 11.88 31.51 17.90
N LYS A 20 12.97 31.09 18.54
CA LYS A 20 14.30 31.70 18.39
C LYS A 20 15.26 30.74 17.72
N ALA A 21 16.01 31.19 16.72
CA ALA A 21 17.05 30.37 16.06
C ALA A 21 18.31 30.30 16.93
N ILE A 22 18.64 29.10 17.40
CA ILE A 22 19.76 28.86 18.32
C ILE A 22 20.77 27.90 17.68
N MET A 23 22.01 28.36 17.46
CA MET A 23 23.10 27.58 16.86
C MET A 23 23.45 26.34 17.69
N LYS A 24 23.37 26.45 19.02
CA LYS A 24 23.61 25.32 19.92
C LYS A 24 22.70 24.12 19.63
N ARG A 25 21.46 24.35 19.17
CA ARG A 25 20.51 23.28 18.83
C ARG A 25 20.96 22.48 17.61
N ILE A 26 21.48 23.16 16.58
CA ILE A 26 22.05 22.53 15.39
C ILE A 26 23.23 21.63 15.79
N ILE A 27 24.10 22.13 16.68
CA ILE A 27 25.26 21.38 17.17
C ILE A 27 24.82 20.12 17.94
N GLU A 28 23.82 20.23 18.80
CA GLU A 28 23.29 19.08 19.54
C GLU A 28 22.61 18.06 18.61
N ALA A 29 21.91 18.51 17.56
CA ALA A 29 21.39 17.63 16.52
C ALA A 29 22.48 16.85 15.80
N ILE A 30 23.56 17.51 15.36
CA ILE A 30 24.70 16.86 14.72
C ILE A 30 25.29 15.77 15.63
N LYS A 31 25.47 16.07 16.92
CA LYS A 31 26.00 15.10 17.90
C LYS A 31 25.05 13.92 18.11
N ALA A 32 23.75 14.18 18.25
CA ALA A 32 22.75 13.14 18.48
C ALA A 32 22.65 12.20 17.27
N VAL A 33 22.64 12.75 16.05
CA VAL A 33 22.62 11.96 14.81
C VAL A 33 23.86 11.09 14.67
N LYS A 34 25.05 11.64 14.92
CA LYS A 34 26.31 10.86 14.95
C LYS A 34 26.27 9.73 15.98
N LYS A 35 25.73 10.01 17.18
CA LYS A 35 25.60 9.00 18.26
C LYS A 35 24.66 7.85 17.88
N LEU A 36 23.66 8.11 17.03
CA LEU A 36 22.78 7.08 16.47
C LEU A 36 23.42 6.26 15.33
N GLY A 37 24.65 6.57 14.92
CA GLY A 37 25.36 5.87 13.86
C GLY A 37 25.11 6.42 12.44
N PHE A 38 24.39 7.54 12.32
CA PHE A 38 24.12 8.18 11.03
C PHE A 38 25.21 9.20 10.68
N LYS A 39 25.49 9.34 9.38
CA LYS A 39 26.23 10.46 8.80
C LYS A 39 25.30 11.67 8.67
N PRO A 40 25.51 12.77 9.43
CA PRO A 40 24.67 13.94 9.34
C PRO A 40 24.96 14.73 8.05
N ILE A 41 23.90 15.15 7.37
CA ILE A 41 23.95 16.12 6.26
C ILE A 41 23.11 17.32 6.72
N VAL A 42 23.74 18.43 7.06
CA VAL A 42 23.03 19.58 7.63
C VAL A 42 22.64 20.53 6.51
N VAL A 43 21.35 20.78 6.36
CA VAL A 43 20.79 21.67 5.33
C VAL A 43 20.06 22.81 6.00
N ALA A 44 20.35 24.04 5.58
CA ALA A 44 19.75 25.25 6.13
C ALA A 44 19.09 26.09 5.02
N ASP A 45 17.98 26.74 5.38
CA ASP A 45 17.37 27.79 4.56
C ASP A 45 18.34 28.99 4.44
N ALA A 46 18.43 29.60 3.27
CA ALA A 46 19.32 30.73 3.01
C ALA A 46 19.08 31.95 3.93
N SER A 47 17.87 32.07 4.50
CA SER A 47 17.48 33.14 5.41
C SER A 47 17.93 32.91 6.86
N LEU A 48 18.36 31.69 7.24
CA LEU A 48 18.69 31.34 8.62
C LEU A 48 19.86 32.17 9.17
N LYS A 49 20.85 32.50 8.32
CA LYS A 49 22.04 33.27 8.70
C LYS A 49 21.75 34.62 9.34
N HIS A 50 20.61 35.24 9.01
CA HIS A 50 20.22 36.56 9.53
C HIS A 50 19.37 36.48 10.79
N LYS A 51 18.97 35.28 11.20
CA LYS A 51 18.03 35.05 12.32
C LYS A 51 18.68 34.33 13.49
N ILE A 52 19.85 33.71 13.27
CA ILE A 52 20.54 32.88 14.26
C ILE A 52 21.27 33.72 15.31
N ASP A 53 21.30 33.23 16.55
CA ASP A 53 21.92 33.90 17.70
C ASP A 53 23.44 34.06 17.61
N ASP A 54 24.14 33.12 16.96
CA ASP A 54 25.60 33.09 16.81
C ASP A 54 25.98 33.01 15.31
N GLU A 55 25.92 34.17 14.65
CA GLU A 55 26.16 34.30 13.20
C GLU A 55 27.60 33.96 12.81
N GLU A 56 28.59 34.31 13.64
CA GLU A 56 30.01 34.05 13.36
C GLU A 56 30.28 32.55 13.28
N LYS A 57 29.80 31.79 14.28
CA LYS A 57 29.95 30.34 14.31
C LYS A 57 29.17 29.64 13.21
N TYR A 58 27.98 30.15 12.89
CA TYR A 58 27.20 29.64 11.77
C TYR A 58 27.94 29.80 10.43
N LYS A 59 28.51 30.99 10.16
CA LYS A 59 29.35 31.24 8.96
C LYS A 59 30.60 30.35 8.94
N GLU A 60 31.22 30.10 10.08
CA GLU A 60 32.35 29.17 10.19
C GLU A 60 31.94 27.75 9.77
N TYR A 61 30.76 27.28 10.20
CA TYR A 61 30.26 25.94 9.86
C TYR A 61 29.89 25.80 8.38
N ILE A 62 29.42 26.88 7.75
CA ILE A 62 29.23 26.94 6.29
C ILE A 62 30.57 26.83 5.58
N LYS A 63 31.57 27.64 5.97
CA LYS A 63 32.92 27.61 5.35
C LYS A 63 33.58 26.24 5.46
N LYS A 64 33.33 25.53 6.57
CA LYS A 64 33.82 24.16 6.80
C LYS A 64 33.02 23.08 6.05
N GLY A 65 31.96 23.45 5.33
CA GLY A 65 31.07 22.51 4.63
C GLY A 65 30.24 21.63 5.57
N ILE A 66 30.12 22.01 6.85
CA ILE A 66 29.32 21.27 7.84
C ILE A 66 27.83 21.58 7.64
N ILE A 67 27.51 22.84 7.37
CA ILE A 67 26.16 23.31 7.04
C ILE A 67 26.14 23.68 5.56
N LYS A 68 25.19 23.11 4.83
CA LYS A 68 24.91 23.46 3.43
C LYS A 68 23.70 24.37 3.37
N GLU A 69 23.90 25.61 2.94
CA GLU A 69 22.77 26.49 2.63
C GLU A 69 22.14 26.08 1.30
N VAL A 70 20.81 26.07 1.25
CA VAL A 70 20.08 25.93 0.00
C VAL A 70 20.33 27.15 -0.90
N PRO A 71 20.38 26.99 -2.22
CA PRO A 71 20.54 28.11 -3.13
C PRO A 71 19.43 29.16 -2.94
N ALA A 72 19.77 30.44 -3.10
CA ALA A 72 18.78 31.52 -3.01
C ALA A 72 17.67 31.33 -4.06
N GLY A 73 16.42 31.54 -3.63
CA GLY A 73 15.24 31.33 -4.49
C GLY A 73 14.77 29.88 -4.59
N THR A 74 15.47 28.93 -3.96
CA THR A 74 15.04 27.53 -3.86
C THR A 74 14.21 27.31 -2.60
N ASN A 75 13.10 26.60 -2.71
CA ASN A 75 12.33 26.17 -1.55
C ASN A 75 13.13 25.14 -0.73
N ALA A 76 13.40 25.45 0.54
CA ALA A 76 14.25 24.62 1.39
C ALA A 76 13.66 23.22 1.64
N ASP A 77 12.36 23.13 1.86
CA ASP A 77 11.65 21.88 2.12
C ASP A 77 11.71 20.95 0.91
N HIS A 78 11.43 21.48 -0.28
CA HIS A 78 11.56 20.76 -1.54
C HIS A 78 12.98 20.22 -1.73
N TYR A 79 13.99 21.07 -1.48
CA TYR A 79 15.39 20.69 -1.59
C TYR A 79 15.77 19.57 -0.61
N ILE A 80 15.31 19.65 0.63
CA ILE A 80 15.54 18.63 1.66
C ILE A 80 14.91 17.29 1.24
N LEU A 81 13.67 17.30 0.76
CA LEU A 81 12.97 16.09 0.33
C LEU A 81 13.66 15.45 -0.87
N LYS A 82 14.00 16.24 -1.89
CA LYS A 82 14.72 15.78 -3.07
C LYS A 82 16.08 15.19 -2.70
N LEU A 83 16.85 15.89 -1.86
CA LEU A 83 18.13 15.40 -1.39
C LEU A 83 17.97 14.11 -0.56
N ALA A 84 16.90 13.99 0.23
CA ALA A 84 16.62 12.78 1.00
C ALA A 84 16.31 11.58 0.12
N GLU A 85 15.68 11.80 -1.04
CA GLU A 85 15.41 10.76 -2.03
C GLU A 85 16.67 10.39 -2.81
N GLU A 86 17.45 11.38 -3.26
CA GLU A 86 18.72 11.19 -3.98
C GLU A 86 19.80 10.48 -3.13
N GLU A 87 19.93 10.88 -1.87
CA GLU A 87 20.94 10.35 -0.95
C GLU A 87 20.46 9.11 -0.18
N ASP A 88 19.21 8.69 -0.41
CA ASP A 88 18.47 7.69 0.36
C ASP A 88 18.68 7.91 1.87
N ALA A 89 18.25 9.06 2.37
CA ALA A 89 18.46 9.53 3.74
C ALA A 89 17.16 9.67 4.54
N LYS A 90 17.27 9.55 5.88
CA LYS A 90 16.21 9.98 6.81
C LYS A 90 16.25 11.50 6.99
N ILE A 91 15.14 12.10 7.40
CA ILE A 91 15.02 13.56 7.61
C ILE A 91 14.71 13.82 9.08
N LEU A 92 15.58 14.52 9.79
CA LEU A 92 15.32 14.99 11.15
C LEU A 92 14.60 16.36 11.07
N SER A 93 13.27 16.34 11.13
CA SER A 93 12.44 17.55 11.15
C SER A 93 11.10 17.29 11.83
N ASN A 94 10.56 18.32 12.48
CA ASN A 94 9.19 18.29 13.00
C ASN A 94 8.16 18.78 11.98
N ASP A 95 8.58 19.31 10.83
CA ASP A 95 7.66 19.65 9.74
C ASP A 95 7.11 18.38 9.08
N ASN A 96 5.82 18.37 8.74
CA ASN A 96 5.17 17.26 8.07
C ASN A 96 5.23 17.37 6.52
N PHE A 97 5.79 18.46 5.99
CA PHE A 97 5.96 18.71 4.56
C PHE A 97 4.67 18.52 3.75
N ARG A 98 3.55 19.03 4.27
CA ARG A 98 2.20 18.71 3.74
C ARG A 98 2.04 19.13 2.28
N GLU A 99 2.64 20.25 1.91
CA GLU A 99 2.57 20.86 0.58
C GLU A 99 3.23 19.99 -0.51
N PHE A 100 4.13 19.10 -0.11
CA PHE A 100 4.95 18.29 -1.01
C PHE A 100 4.52 16.83 -1.07
N ARG A 101 3.41 16.46 -0.41
CA ARG A 101 2.92 15.08 -0.35
C ARG A 101 2.47 14.53 -1.71
N ASP A 102 2.08 15.40 -2.63
CA ASP A 102 1.69 15.01 -3.99
C ASP A 102 2.91 14.71 -4.88
N GLU A 103 4.06 15.32 -4.58
CA GLU A 103 5.30 15.17 -5.34
C GLU A 103 6.21 14.08 -4.75
N PHE A 104 6.40 14.08 -3.43
CA PHE A 104 7.29 13.16 -2.73
C PHE A 104 6.50 12.11 -1.97
N LYS A 105 6.79 10.85 -2.29
CA LYS A 105 6.20 9.71 -1.60
C LYS A 105 6.99 9.43 -0.31
N ASN A 106 6.34 8.82 0.66
CA ASN A 106 7.00 8.21 1.81
C ASN A 106 7.68 9.22 2.77
N ILE A 107 7.21 10.48 2.78
CA ILE A 107 7.66 11.52 3.70
C ILE A 107 7.58 11.04 5.15
N ASP A 108 6.44 10.43 5.53
CA ASP A 108 6.20 9.98 6.91
C ASP A 108 7.13 8.85 7.36
N SER A 109 7.63 8.02 6.43
CA SER A 109 8.57 6.94 6.75
C SER A 109 10.03 7.41 6.74
N ARG A 110 10.34 8.51 6.05
CA ARG A 110 11.67 9.17 6.04
C ARG A 110 11.85 10.15 7.20
N ARG A 111 10.78 10.81 7.62
CA ARG A 111 10.80 11.83 8.67
C ARG A 111 10.95 11.22 10.06
N VAL A 112 11.89 11.74 10.81
CA VAL A 112 12.15 11.43 12.21
C VAL A 112 11.85 12.69 13.03
N PRO A 113 10.80 12.67 13.88
CA PRO A 113 10.49 13.81 14.74
C PRO A 113 11.51 13.92 15.88
N TYR A 114 11.56 15.07 16.53
CA TYR A 114 12.43 15.30 17.69
C TYR A 114 11.76 16.20 18.74
N THR A 115 12.28 16.16 19.96
CA THR A 115 11.94 17.10 21.04
C THR A 115 13.22 17.64 21.67
N PHE A 116 13.10 18.67 22.51
CA PHE A 116 14.21 19.16 23.33
C PHE A 116 13.88 18.99 24.80
N GLU A 117 14.75 18.29 25.54
CA GLU A 117 14.68 18.11 26.99
C GLU A 117 15.96 18.67 27.62
N ASN A 118 15.85 19.62 28.55
CA ASN A 118 17.01 20.23 29.21
C ASN A 118 18.10 20.72 28.24
N ASN A 119 17.69 21.37 27.13
CA ASN A 119 18.56 21.83 26.04
C ASN A 119 19.33 20.73 25.28
N LYS A 120 18.96 19.46 25.45
CA LYS A 120 19.44 18.34 24.63
C LYS A 120 18.34 17.89 23.70
N ILE A 121 18.70 17.63 22.45
CA ILE A 121 17.77 17.07 21.49
C ILE A 121 17.53 15.59 21.83
N VAL A 122 16.27 15.21 21.88
CA VAL A 122 15.83 13.82 21.98
C VAL A 122 15.21 13.46 20.65
N ILE A 123 15.91 12.62 19.89
CA ILE A 123 15.43 12.13 18.60
C ILE A 123 14.30 11.13 18.89
N GLY A 124 13.15 11.38 18.27
CA GLY A 124 11.96 10.56 18.44
C GLY A 124 12.12 9.18 17.82
N LYS A 125 11.03 8.39 17.87
CA LYS A 125 11.02 7.06 17.28
C LYS A 125 11.30 7.17 15.79
N ILE A 126 12.47 6.70 15.35
CA ILE A 126 12.76 6.50 13.93
C ILE A 126 11.70 5.54 13.41
N PRO A 127 10.90 5.92 12.39
CA PRO A 127 9.90 5.04 11.81
C PRO A 127 10.56 3.71 11.43
N LYS A 128 10.20 2.65 12.17
CA LYS A 128 10.74 1.31 11.95
C LYS A 128 10.07 0.73 10.73
N VAL A 129 10.85 0.17 9.83
CA VAL A 129 10.30 -0.63 8.75
C VAL A 129 9.94 -2.01 9.33
N ARG A 130 8.80 -2.56 8.93
CA ARG A 130 8.27 -3.81 9.52
C ARG A 130 9.17 -4.99 9.14
N LYS A 131 9.57 -5.81 10.11
CA LYS A 131 10.38 -7.04 9.90
C LYS A 131 9.47 -8.26 9.98
N VAL A 132 9.28 -9.02 8.89
CA VAL A 132 8.31 -10.14 8.90
C VAL A 132 8.85 -11.41 8.22
N LYS A 133 8.46 -12.58 8.76
CA LYS A 133 8.89 -13.91 8.31
C LYS A 133 8.32 -14.31 6.94
N ASP A 134 7.15 -13.78 6.56
CA ASP A 134 6.49 -14.06 5.28
C ASP A 134 6.21 -12.74 4.54
N ILE A 135 7.30 -12.13 4.07
CA ILE A 135 7.30 -10.79 3.45
C ILE A 135 6.30 -10.67 2.29
N ILE A 136 6.06 -11.76 1.54
CA ILE A 136 5.15 -11.73 0.39
C ILE A 136 3.70 -11.54 0.85
N LYS A 137 3.26 -12.27 1.88
CA LYS A 137 1.90 -12.12 2.44
C LYS A 137 1.67 -10.73 3.02
N GLU A 138 2.66 -10.20 3.72
CA GLU A 138 2.56 -8.88 4.34
C GLU A 138 2.52 -7.76 3.31
N ILE A 139 3.37 -7.81 2.28
CA ILE A 139 3.29 -6.88 1.15
C ILE A 139 1.90 -6.92 0.52
N THR A 140 1.37 -8.13 0.30
CA THR A 140 0.05 -8.31 -0.33
C THR A 140 -1.07 -7.76 0.54
N LEU A 141 -0.99 -8.00 1.85
CA LEU A 141 -1.96 -7.49 2.81
C LEU A 141 -1.89 -5.96 2.94
N ASP A 142 -0.68 -5.40 3.00
CA ASP A 142 -0.47 -3.95 3.05
C ASP A 142 -1.04 -3.27 1.79
N ALA A 143 -0.83 -3.87 0.62
CA ALA A 143 -1.44 -3.41 -0.63
C ALA A 143 -2.97 -3.42 -0.54
N LEU A 144 -3.59 -4.55 -0.16
CA LEU A 144 -5.05 -4.68 -0.03
C LEU A 144 -5.65 -3.68 0.96
N ASN A 145 -4.99 -3.46 2.10
CA ASN A 145 -5.44 -2.45 3.07
C ASN A 145 -5.36 -1.03 2.49
N LYS A 146 -4.35 -0.71 1.68
CA LYS A 146 -4.28 0.59 0.98
C LYS A 146 -5.38 0.76 -0.07
N PHE A 147 -5.83 -0.31 -0.73
CA PHE A 147 -7.03 -0.26 -1.58
C PHE A 147 -8.27 0.07 -0.75
N LYS A 148 -8.43 -0.60 0.40
CA LYS A 148 -9.51 -0.33 1.35
C LYS A 148 -9.50 1.12 1.86
N ASP A 149 -8.34 1.64 2.23
CA ASP A 149 -8.18 3.04 2.67
C ASP A 149 -8.56 4.05 1.58
N LYS A 150 -8.53 3.64 0.31
CA LYS A 150 -8.97 4.42 -0.86
C LYS A 150 -10.42 4.17 -1.26
N GLY A 151 -11.20 3.43 -0.46
CA GLY A 151 -12.61 3.15 -0.68
C GLY A 151 -12.90 1.89 -1.50
N PHE A 152 -11.89 1.07 -1.79
CA PHE A 152 -12.06 -0.20 -2.51
C PHE A 152 -11.94 -1.37 -1.55
N ASP A 153 -13.08 -1.83 -1.04
CA ASP A 153 -13.13 -3.02 -0.18
C ASP A 153 -12.62 -4.27 -0.93
N TYR A 154 -12.20 -5.26 -0.16
CA TYR A 154 -11.68 -6.51 -0.72
C TYR A 154 -12.17 -7.72 0.06
N TYR A 155 -12.31 -8.84 -0.66
CA TYR A 155 -12.65 -10.13 -0.12
C TYR A 155 -11.53 -10.65 0.80
N ASN A 156 -11.81 -10.73 2.11
CA ASN A 156 -10.80 -10.90 3.15
C ASN A 156 -10.69 -12.32 3.73
N VAL A 157 -11.48 -13.29 3.26
CA VAL A 157 -11.43 -14.68 3.75
C VAL A 157 -10.15 -15.37 3.28
N ARG A 158 -9.45 -16.01 4.22
CA ARG A 158 -8.14 -16.66 3.99
C ARG A 158 -8.10 -18.14 4.35
N HIS A 159 -9.18 -18.67 4.91
CA HIS A 159 -9.30 -20.07 5.26
C HIS A 159 -10.04 -20.79 4.14
N GLY A 160 -9.33 -21.62 3.38
CA GLY A 160 -9.94 -22.36 2.28
C GLY A 160 -10.52 -23.72 2.69
N LYS A 161 -11.39 -24.26 1.84
CA LYS A 161 -11.92 -25.63 1.90
C LYS A 161 -11.00 -26.59 1.13
N LYS A 162 -11.11 -27.90 1.39
CA LYS A 162 -10.31 -28.91 0.69
C LYS A 162 -10.60 -28.90 -0.82
N LEU A 163 -9.54 -28.84 -1.62
CA LEU A 163 -9.62 -28.67 -3.07
C LEU A 163 -10.15 -29.92 -3.80
N SER A 164 -11.30 -29.76 -4.47
CA SER A 164 -11.77 -30.63 -5.55
C SER A 164 -12.74 -29.86 -6.46
N GLY A 165 -12.86 -30.27 -7.74
CA GLY A 165 -13.79 -29.61 -8.67
C GLY A 165 -15.24 -29.64 -8.19
N ILE A 166 -15.67 -30.76 -7.60
CA ILE A 166 -17.02 -30.93 -7.03
C ILE A 166 -17.22 -29.98 -5.85
N ALA A 167 -16.25 -29.87 -4.94
CA ALA A 167 -16.35 -28.97 -3.80
C ALA A 167 -16.41 -27.50 -4.23
N ILE A 168 -15.67 -27.11 -5.26
CA ILE A 168 -15.73 -25.75 -5.83
C ILE A 168 -17.12 -25.47 -6.40
N ALA A 169 -17.66 -26.37 -7.22
CA ALA A 169 -18.99 -26.18 -7.81
C ALA A 169 -20.09 -26.08 -6.73
N LYS A 170 -20.08 -26.98 -5.74
CA LYS A 170 -21.03 -26.94 -4.61
C LYS A 170 -20.96 -25.63 -3.84
N GLU A 171 -19.75 -25.12 -3.59
CA GLU A 171 -19.57 -23.85 -2.89
C GLU A 171 -20.05 -22.66 -3.71
N ALA A 172 -19.78 -22.65 -5.02
CA ALA A 172 -20.25 -21.60 -5.92
C ALA A 172 -21.78 -21.55 -5.95
N ILE A 173 -22.44 -22.69 -6.14
CA ILE A 173 -23.90 -22.83 -6.10
C ILE A 173 -24.45 -22.27 -4.78
N SER A 174 -23.88 -22.68 -3.64
CA SER A 174 -24.34 -22.23 -2.34
C SER A 174 -24.23 -20.71 -2.16
N ARG A 175 -23.21 -20.06 -2.72
CA ARG A 175 -23.03 -18.61 -2.57
C ARG A 175 -23.95 -17.81 -3.47
N ILE A 176 -24.11 -18.25 -4.72
CA ILE A 176 -25.02 -17.61 -5.66
C ILE A 176 -26.46 -17.63 -5.12
N LYS A 177 -26.91 -18.79 -4.59
CA LYS A 177 -28.22 -18.87 -3.93
C LYS A 177 -28.39 -17.89 -2.78
N VAL A 178 -27.37 -17.76 -1.92
CA VAL A 178 -27.41 -16.79 -0.80
C VAL A 178 -27.47 -15.34 -1.31
N TYR A 179 -26.83 -15.03 -2.43
CA TYR A 179 -26.97 -13.72 -3.07
C TYR A 179 -28.40 -13.48 -3.56
N GLU A 180 -29.00 -14.45 -4.26
CA GLU A 180 -30.37 -14.37 -4.79
C GLU A 180 -31.41 -14.27 -3.66
N GLU A 181 -31.35 -15.14 -2.64
CA GLU A 181 -32.25 -15.13 -1.48
C GLU A 181 -32.08 -13.86 -0.62
N GLY A 182 -30.85 -13.32 -0.53
CA GLY A 182 -30.55 -12.07 0.18
C GLY A 182 -31.06 -10.81 -0.53
N LEU A 183 -31.28 -10.88 -1.85
CA LEU A 183 -31.95 -9.86 -2.66
C LEU A 183 -33.47 -9.95 -2.49
N GLU A 184 -34.05 -11.15 -2.56
CA GLU A 184 -35.49 -11.38 -2.38
C GLU A 184 -35.99 -10.91 -1.01
N SER A 185 -35.29 -11.25 0.08
CA SER A 185 -35.68 -10.86 1.44
C SER A 185 -35.70 -9.33 1.67
N LYS A 186 -34.82 -8.58 1.01
CA LYS A 186 -34.83 -7.10 1.05
C LYS A 186 -35.97 -6.49 0.23
N VAL A 187 -36.36 -7.14 -0.87
CA VAL A 187 -37.51 -6.72 -1.69
C VAL A 187 -38.83 -7.02 -0.96
N GLU A 188 -38.96 -8.18 -0.33
CA GLU A 188 -40.15 -8.55 0.47
C GLU A 188 -40.39 -7.62 1.66
N GLU A 189 -39.33 -7.21 2.38
CA GLU A 189 -39.44 -6.33 3.55
C GLU A 189 -39.93 -4.91 3.20
N VAL A 190 -39.66 -4.46 1.95
CA VAL A 190 -40.18 -3.20 1.39
C VAL A 190 -41.62 -3.36 0.90
N PHE A 191 -41.96 -4.52 0.32
CA PHE A 191 -43.30 -4.83 -0.19
C PHE A 191 -44.38 -4.92 0.89
N MET A 192 -44.04 -5.45 2.08
CA MET A 192 -44.98 -5.55 3.21
C MET A 192 -45.42 -4.19 3.76
N LYS A 193 -44.80 -3.07 3.35
CA LYS A 193 -45.06 -1.74 3.90
C LYS A 193 -45.86 -0.80 3.00
N ILE A 194 -45.97 -1.05 1.68
CA ILE A 194 -46.60 -0.07 0.76
C ILE A 194 -47.37 -0.79 -0.38
N PRO A 195 -48.72 -0.81 -0.38
CA PRO A 195 -49.55 -1.45 -1.41
C PRO A 195 -49.49 -0.83 -2.81
N VAL A 196 -48.89 0.36 -2.95
CA VAL A 196 -48.97 1.21 -4.15
C VAL A 196 -47.82 0.95 -5.13
N LEU A 197 -46.82 0.14 -4.76
CA LEU A 197 -45.66 -0.14 -5.63
C LEU A 197 -45.92 -1.11 -6.79
N LYS A 198 -47.16 -1.58 -6.98
CA LYS A 198 -47.52 -2.48 -8.10
C LYS A 198 -47.13 -1.92 -9.48
N ASN A 199 -47.11 -0.60 -9.64
CA ASN A 199 -46.74 0.07 -10.90
C ASN A 199 -45.24 0.42 -11.00
N VAL A 200 -44.46 0.22 -9.93
CA VAL A 200 -42.99 0.41 -9.96
C VAL A 200 -42.30 -0.89 -10.41
N LEU A 201 -42.97 -2.05 -10.29
CA LEU A 201 -42.44 -3.32 -10.81
C LEU A 201 -42.23 -3.29 -12.32
N GLU A 202 -43.04 -2.61 -13.12
CA GLU A 202 -42.80 -2.54 -14.56
C GLU A 202 -41.47 -1.82 -14.91
N MET A 203 -40.86 -1.10 -13.96
CA MET A 203 -39.53 -0.50 -14.09
C MET A 203 -38.42 -1.26 -13.35
N VAL A 204 -38.75 -2.33 -12.61
CA VAL A 204 -37.79 -3.21 -11.89
C VAL A 204 -37.95 -4.68 -12.33
N GLU A 205 -38.80 -4.97 -13.30
CA GLU A 205 -38.71 -6.16 -14.15
C GLU A 205 -37.57 -5.94 -15.13
N ASN A 206 -36.34 -6.22 -14.68
CA ASN A 206 -35.14 -6.60 -15.45
C ASN A 206 -33.90 -6.52 -14.55
N ILE A 207 -33.91 -7.20 -13.40
CA ILE A 207 -32.63 -7.73 -12.91
C ILE A 207 -32.41 -8.97 -13.77
N GLU A 208 -31.74 -8.80 -14.91
CA GLU A 208 -31.32 -9.90 -15.77
C GLU A 208 -30.72 -10.99 -14.88
N GLU A 209 -31.09 -12.26 -15.10
CA GLU A 209 -30.45 -13.40 -14.43
C GLU A 209 -28.93 -13.26 -14.54
N GLY A 210 -28.31 -12.88 -13.42
CA GLY A 210 -27.01 -12.23 -13.44
C GLY A 210 -25.93 -13.15 -14.00
N ASN A 211 -25.21 -12.68 -15.00
CA ASN A 211 -23.95 -13.31 -15.38
C ASN A 211 -23.00 -13.23 -14.18
N TYR A 212 -22.66 -14.35 -13.54
CA TYR A 212 -21.72 -14.35 -12.41
C TYR A 212 -20.28 -14.59 -12.85
N ILE A 213 -19.34 -13.95 -12.17
CA ILE A 213 -17.91 -14.27 -12.23
C ILE A 213 -17.47 -14.95 -10.94
N ILE A 214 -16.92 -16.15 -11.08
CA ILE A 214 -16.43 -16.97 -9.97
C ILE A 214 -14.90 -16.90 -9.97
N PHE A 215 -14.32 -16.09 -9.10
CA PHE A 215 -12.88 -16.12 -8.85
C PHE A 215 -12.54 -17.28 -7.92
N VAL A 216 -11.93 -18.34 -8.47
CA VAL A 216 -11.46 -19.49 -7.72
C VAL A 216 -10.06 -19.21 -7.20
N LEU A 217 -9.94 -18.85 -5.93
CA LEU A 217 -8.70 -18.50 -5.25
C LEU A 217 -7.96 -19.77 -4.81
N VAL A 218 -6.76 -19.98 -5.31
CA VAL A 218 -5.97 -21.20 -5.03
C VAL A 218 -4.50 -20.90 -4.81
N ASN A 219 -3.80 -21.79 -4.12
CA ASN A 219 -2.36 -21.70 -4.01
C ASN A 219 -1.71 -21.75 -5.41
N PRO A 220 -0.65 -20.97 -5.70
CA PRO A 220 0.01 -20.98 -7.01
C PRO A 220 0.47 -22.36 -7.50
N GLN A 221 0.75 -23.31 -6.58
CA GLN A 221 1.13 -24.68 -6.93
C GLN A 221 -0.04 -25.51 -7.47
N ASP A 222 -1.28 -25.15 -7.12
CA ASP A 222 -2.48 -25.89 -7.51
C ASP A 222 -3.14 -25.31 -8.77
N TYR A 223 -2.75 -24.12 -9.21
CA TYR A 223 -3.33 -23.39 -10.35
C TYR A 223 -3.58 -24.27 -11.58
N LYS A 224 -2.54 -24.94 -12.09
CA LYS A 224 -2.63 -25.77 -13.30
C LYS A 224 -3.62 -26.92 -13.16
N LYS A 225 -3.76 -27.47 -11.95
CA LYS A 225 -4.71 -28.55 -11.67
C LYS A 225 -6.14 -28.00 -11.70
N VAL A 226 -6.37 -26.83 -11.10
CA VAL A 226 -7.72 -26.25 -10.93
C VAL A 226 -8.26 -25.65 -12.21
N VAL A 227 -7.41 -25.09 -13.07
CA VAL A 227 -7.82 -24.61 -14.40
C VAL A 227 -8.51 -25.70 -15.21
N LYS A 228 -8.09 -26.97 -15.07
CA LYS A 228 -8.75 -28.10 -15.73
C LYS A 228 -10.18 -28.35 -15.27
N TYR A 229 -10.56 -27.86 -14.09
CA TYR A 229 -11.91 -27.99 -13.55
C TYR A 229 -12.83 -26.85 -13.98
N ALA A 230 -12.29 -25.73 -14.49
CA ALA A 230 -13.04 -24.49 -14.70
C ALA A 230 -14.29 -24.68 -15.58
N GLY A 231 -14.16 -25.37 -16.71
CA GLY A 231 -15.30 -25.65 -17.61
C GLY A 231 -16.38 -26.50 -16.95
N ASN A 232 -15.99 -27.59 -16.27
CA ASN A 232 -16.94 -28.46 -15.57
C ASN A 232 -17.64 -27.73 -14.41
N ILE A 233 -16.93 -26.85 -13.70
CA ILE A 233 -17.51 -26.01 -12.66
C ILE A 233 -18.58 -25.11 -13.27
N ALA A 234 -18.27 -24.40 -14.35
CA ALA A 234 -19.21 -23.48 -15.01
C ALA A 234 -20.50 -24.20 -15.43
N VAL A 235 -20.38 -25.34 -16.12
CA VAL A 235 -21.54 -26.15 -16.54
C VAL A 235 -22.33 -26.66 -15.34
N THR A 236 -21.66 -27.18 -14.32
CA THR A 236 -22.35 -27.70 -13.12
C THR A 236 -23.12 -26.60 -12.40
N VAL A 237 -22.54 -25.41 -12.26
CA VAL A 237 -23.20 -24.28 -11.58
C VAL A 237 -24.41 -23.83 -12.39
N ARG A 238 -24.25 -23.63 -13.71
CA ARG A 238 -25.37 -23.25 -14.60
C ARG A 238 -26.51 -24.25 -14.50
N ASP A 239 -26.24 -25.54 -14.68
CA ASP A 239 -27.27 -26.57 -14.74
C ASP A 239 -27.99 -26.77 -13.38
N ASN A 240 -27.32 -26.50 -12.24
CA ASN A 240 -27.94 -26.63 -10.90
C ASN A 240 -28.73 -25.41 -10.46
N LEU A 241 -28.47 -24.26 -11.07
CA LEU A 241 -29.14 -22.99 -10.77
C LEU A 241 -30.08 -22.56 -11.89
N GLU A 242 -30.16 -23.33 -12.97
CA GLU A 242 -30.99 -23.03 -14.15
C GLU A 242 -30.70 -21.67 -14.80
N LEU A 243 -29.46 -21.18 -14.69
CA LEU A 243 -29.04 -19.89 -15.25
C LEU A 243 -29.10 -19.88 -16.78
N GLU A 244 -29.57 -18.78 -17.38
CA GLU A 244 -29.56 -18.57 -18.83
C GLU A 244 -28.15 -18.74 -19.45
N TYR A 245 -27.12 -18.22 -18.77
CA TYR A 245 -25.73 -18.27 -19.21
C TYR A 245 -24.81 -18.95 -18.20
N SER A 246 -23.75 -19.59 -18.70
CA SER A 246 -22.73 -20.19 -17.84
C SER A 246 -21.90 -19.11 -17.14
N PRO A 247 -21.68 -19.20 -15.81
CA PRO A 247 -20.82 -18.24 -15.12
C PRO A 247 -19.37 -18.35 -15.57
N LEU A 248 -18.66 -17.24 -15.55
CA LEU A 248 -17.25 -17.20 -15.92
C LEU A 248 -16.38 -17.65 -14.74
N VAL A 249 -15.67 -18.76 -14.90
CA VAL A 249 -14.81 -19.31 -13.85
C VAL A 249 -13.36 -18.86 -14.07
N ALA A 250 -12.92 -17.90 -13.27
CA ALA A 250 -11.56 -17.36 -13.29
C ALA A 250 -10.71 -17.96 -12.16
N VAL A 251 -9.82 -18.88 -12.50
CA VAL A 251 -8.86 -19.41 -11.51
C VAL A 251 -7.77 -18.36 -11.24
N ARG A 252 -7.52 -18.05 -9.97
CA ARG A 252 -6.59 -17.01 -9.54
C ARG A 252 -5.60 -17.55 -8.52
N ASN A 253 -4.33 -17.17 -8.70
CA ASN A 253 -3.31 -17.40 -7.69
C ASN A 253 -3.60 -16.51 -6.48
N ASP A 254 -3.64 -17.11 -5.31
CA ASP A 254 -3.82 -16.43 -4.03
C ASP A 254 -2.73 -16.88 -3.05
N ILE A 255 -1.91 -15.93 -2.61
CA ILE A 255 -0.76 -16.19 -1.72
C ILE A 255 -1.19 -16.60 -0.31
N PHE A 256 -2.41 -16.23 0.12
CA PHE A 256 -2.92 -16.62 1.44
C PHE A 256 -3.42 -18.06 1.46
N MET A 257 -3.76 -18.63 0.30
CA MET A 257 -4.26 -20.00 0.20
C MET A 257 -3.20 -21.04 0.51
N ARG A 258 -3.57 -22.01 1.36
CA ARG A 258 -2.79 -23.22 1.62
C ARG A 258 -2.86 -24.16 0.42
N LYS A 259 -1.80 -24.94 0.21
CA LYS A 259 -1.80 -26.00 -0.80
C LYS A 259 -2.96 -26.97 -0.61
N ASN A 260 -3.54 -27.47 -1.70
CA ASN A 260 -4.71 -28.33 -1.74
C ASN A 260 -5.96 -27.74 -1.08
N HIS A 261 -6.05 -26.41 -0.98
CA HIS A 261 -7.24 -25.71 -0.52
C HIS A 261 -7.66 -24.64 -1.53
N PHE A 262 -8.95 -24.30 -1.50
CA PHE A 262 -9.52 -23.24 -2.34
C PHE A 262 -10.44 -22.34 -1.53
N GLU A 263 -10.68 -21.16 -2.07
CA GLU A 263 -11.67 -20.21 -1.60
C GLU A 263 -12.30 -19.55 -2.84
N LEU A 264 -13.51 -19.00 -2.73
CA LEU A 264 -14.20 -18.32 -3.83
C LEU A 264 -14.38 -16.84 -3.53
N ASN A 265 -14.28 -16.00 -4.54
CA ASN A 265 -14.89 -14.68 -4.54
C ASN A 265 -15.88 -14.66 -5.71
N VAL A 266 -17.18 -14.67 -5.40
CA VAL A 266 -18.25 -14.77 -6.39
C VAL A 266 -18.91 -13.41 -6.46
N LEU A 267 -18.97 -12.83 -7.65
CA LEU A 267 -19.50 -11.49 -7.89
C LEU A 267 -20.43 -11.52 -9.11
N PRO A 268 -21.53 -10.74 -9.11
CA PRO A 268 -22.22 -10.36 -10.33
C PRO A 268 -21.24 -9.70 -11.33
N SER A 269 -21.49 -9.84 -12.63
CA SER A 269 -20.60 -9.27 -13.65
C SER A 269 -20.55 -7.74 -13.58
N GLU A 270 -21.63 -7.07 -13.20
CA GLU A 270 -21.64 -5.60 -13.02
C GLU A 270 -20.75 -5.11 -11.86
N ASP A 271 -20.53 -5.96 -10.86
CA ASP A 271 -19.69 -5.66 -9.69
C ASP A 271 -18.19 -5.90 -9.96
N VAL A 272 -17.85 -6.52 -11.09
CA VAL A 272 -16.45 -6.78 -11.47
C VAL A 272 -15.86 -5.60 -12.21
N MET A 273 -14.78 -5.04 -11.65
CA MET A 273 -14.01 -4.00 -12.32
C MET A 273 -13.28 -4.56 -13.54
N GLU A 274 -13.40 -3.92 -14.70
CA GLU A 274 -12.62 -4.33 -15.88
C GLU A 274 -11.11 -4.20 -15.62
N GLU A 275 -10.69 -3.09 -15.01
CA GLU A 275 -9.31 -2.81 -14.67
C GLU A 275 -9.12 -2.49 -13.19
N SER A 276 -7.92 -2.78 -12.68
CA SER A 276 -7.55 -2.39 -11.33
C SER A 276 -7.38 -0.86 -11.27
N PRO A 277 -8.02 -0.16 -10.32
CA PRO A 277 -7.97 1.30 -10.24
C PRO A 277 -6.58 1.84 -9.88
N TYR A 278 -5.72 0.98 -9.32
CA TYR A 278 -4.35 1.33 -8.97
C TYR A 278 -3.36 0.24 -9.39
N ASN A 279 -2.16 0.70 -9.74
CA ASN A 279 -0.95 -0.10 -9.80
C ASN A 279 -0.26 -0.11 -8.43
N VAL A 280 0.52 -1.15 -8.16
CA VAL A 280 1.15 -1.41 -6.87
C VAL A 280 2.66 -1.27 -7.02
N ASN A 281 3.25 -0.34 -6.29
CA ASN A 281 4.70 -0.14 -6.21
C ASN A 281 5.22 -0.65 -4.88
N ILE A 282 6.15 -1.58 -4.93
CA ILE A 282 6.76 -2.21 -3.76
C ILE A 282 8.23 -1.80 -3.73
N THR A 283 8.62 -1.15 -2.64
CA THR A 283 10.02 -0.90 -2.32
C THR A 283 10.44 -1.89 -1.25
N VAL A 284 11.55 -2.59 -1.43
CA VAL A 284 12.00 -3.66 -0.52
C VAL A 284 13.52 -3.61 -0.33
N ASN A 285 14.02 -4.10 0.80
CA ASN A 285 15.45 -4.29 1.01
C ASN A 285 16.10 -5.16 -0.09
N ASN A 286 17.41 -4.99 -0.26
CA ASN A 286 18.20 -5.72 -1.28
C ASN A 286 18.16 -7.25 -1.11
N HIS A 287 18.08 -7.75 0.13
CA HIS A 287 18.09 -9.20 0.40
C HIS A 287 16.80 -9.88 -0.11
N ASP A 288 15.66 -9.21 0.05
CA ASP A 288 14.35 -9.77 -0.34
C ASP A 288 13.92 -9.37 -1.75
N TYR A 289 14.61 -8.43 -2.41
CA TYR A 289 14.26 -7.96 -3.76
C TYR A 289 14.01 -9.10 -4.75
N ALA A 290 14.92 -10.06 -4.84
CA ALA A 290 14.78 -11.18 -5.78
C ALA A 290 13.58 -12.08 -5.47
N LEU A 291 13.27 -12.26 -4.17
CA LEU A 291 12.12 -13.04 -3.71
C LEU A 291 10.80 -12.35 -4.07
N VAL A 292 10.69 -11.05 -3.74
CA VAL A 292 9.49 -10.24 -4.02
C VAL A 292 9.28 -10.09 -5.53
N LYS A 293 10.34 -9.78 -6.28
CA LYS A 293 10.28 -9.64 -7.74
C LYS A 293 9.77 -10.91 -8.43
N ARG A 294 10.22 -12.09 -7.98
CA ARG A 294 9.77 -13.38 -8.53
C ARG A 294 8.30 -13.67 -8.23
N ASN A 295 7.78 -13.15 -7.12
CA ASN A 295 6.40 -13.34 -6.69
C ASN A 295 5.45 -12.23 -7.12
N SER A 296 5.91 -11.19 -7.82
CA SER A 296 5.09 -10.03 -8.19
C SER A 296 3.81 -10.40 -8.95
N ARG A 297 3.85 -11.42 -9.81
CA ARG A 297 2.67 -11.93 -10.53
C ARG A 297 1.64 -12.57 -9.59
N ASN A 298 2.09 -13.29 -8.57
CA ASN A 298 1.20 -13.87 -7.57
C ASN A 298 0.57 -12.78 -6.70
N ILE A 299 1.34 -11.73 -6.37
CA ILE A 299 0.83 -10.55 -5.68
C ILE A 299 -0.26 -9.89 -6.53
N ALA A 300 0.00 -9.64 -7.82
CA ALA A 300 -0.95 -9.05 -8.74
C ALA A 300 -2.26 -9.86 -8.87
N SER A 301 -2.13 -11.18 -9.05
CA SER A 301 -3.29 -12.08 -9.12
C SER A 301 -4.08 -12.10 -7.81
N THR A 302 -3.40 -12.10 -6.65
CA THR A 302 -4.07 -12.12 -5.34
C THR A 302 -4.86 -10.84 -5.13
N ILE A 303 -4.26 -9.69 -5.45
CA ILE A 303 -4.90 -8.38 -5.34
C ILE A 303 -6.12 -8.32 -6.24
N ALA A 304 -5.96 -8.58 -7.55
CA ALA A 304 -7.05 -8.50 -8.51
C ALA A 304 -8.24 -9.39 -8.12
N ALA A 305 -7.98 -10.63 -7.73
CA ALA A 305 -9.04 -11.57 -7.38
C ALA A 305 -9.80 -11.17 -6.11
N ARG A 306 -9.11 -10.54 -5.14
CA ARG A 306 -9.72 -10.10 -3.88
C ARG A 306 -10.45 -8.78 -3.98
N ILE A 307 -9.98 -7.85 -4.82
CA ILE A 307 -10.70 -6.59 -5.06
C ILE A 307 -11.81 -6.74 -6.09
N GLY A 308 -11.90 -7.87 -6.80
CA GLY A 308 -12.91 -8.08 -7.85
C GLY A 308 -12.54 -7.41 -9.18
N SER A 309 -11.26 -7.42 -9.56
CA SER A 309 -10.78 -6.88 -10.84
C SER A 309 -10.48 -7.98 -11.85
N TRP A 310 -10.92 -7.78 -13.09
CA TRP A 310 -10.67 -8.68 -14.21
C TRP A 310 -9.23 -8.60 -14.71
N ARG A 311 -8.72 -7.40 -15.00
CA ARG A 311 -7.29 -7.21 -15.32
C ARG A 311 -6.45 -7.12 -14.03
N PHE A 312 -5.19 -7.54 -14.13
CA PHE A 312 -4.26 -7.48 -13.02
C PHE A 312 -3.69 -6.06 -12.84
N PRO A 313 -3.48 -5.57 -11.60
CA PRO A 313 -2.66 -4.39 -11.39
C PRO A 313 -1.21 -4.64 -11.84
N ILE A 314 -0.54 -3.61 -12.33
CA ILE A 314 0.90 -3.67 -12.52
C ILE A 314 1.55 -3.67 -11.14
N VAL A 315 2.40 -4.67 -10.88
CA VAL A 315 3.19 -4.77 -9.66
C VAL A 315 4.65 -4.48 -9.97
N ALA A 316 5.10 -3.27 -9.65
CA ALA A 316 6.49 -2.84 -9.75
C ALA A 316 7.22 -3.12 -8.44
N VAL A 317 8.42 -3.68 -8.51
CA VAL A 317 9.27 -3.98 -7.35
C VAL A 317 10.60 -3.27 -7.54
N ARG A 318 11.03 -2.48 -6.56
CA ARG A 318 12.29 -1.73 -6.56
C ARG A 318 13.09 -2.04 -5.28
N PRO A 319 14.41 -2.25 -5.38
CA PRO A 319 15.25 -2.32 -4.18
C PRO A 319 15.41 -0.94 -3.55
N SER A 320 15.67 -0.87 -2.25
CA SER A 320 16.08 0.34 -1.53
C SER A 320 17.19 0.01 -0.54
N VAL A 321 18.18 0.90 -0.48
CA VAL A 321 19.35 0.75 0.42
C VAL A 321 18.99 1.21 1.83
N LEU A 322 18.03 2.14 1.98
CA LEU A 322 17.44 2.52 3.26
C LEU A 322 16.69 1.40 3.99
N LEU A 323 16.23 0.41 3.24
CA LEU A 323 15.64 -0.81 3.80
C LEU A 323 16.79 -1.78 4.01
N GLU A 324 17.44 -1.72 5.17
CA GLU A 324 18.67 -2.47 5.43
C GLU A 324 18.39 -3.91 5.88
N ASN A 325 17.32 -4.10 6.65
CA ASN A 325 17.07 -5.38 7.30
C ASN A 325 16.17 -6.27 6.43
N PRO A 326 16.45 -7.59 6.35
CA PRO A 326 15.52 -8.55 5.78
C PRO A 326 14.14 -8.44 6.44
N GLY A 327 13.09 -8.50 5.64
CA GLY A 327 11.70 -8.30 6.02
C GLY A 327 11.18 -6.88 5.77
N GLU A 328 12.06 -5.89 5.57
CA GLU A 328 11.67 -4.49 5.41
C GLU A 328 11.14 -4.19 4.01
N PHE A 329 9.94 -3.60 3.93
CA PHE A 329 9.27 -3.18 2.71
C PHE A 329 8.36 -1.96 2.90
N GLU A 330 7.97 -1.35 1.78
CA GLU A 330 6.98 -0.29 1.69
C GLU A 330 6.13 -0.49 0.44
N VAL A 331 4.81 -0.29 0.55
CA VAL A 331 3.88 -0.36 -0.58
C VAL A 331 3.29 1.02 -0.85
N THR A 332 3.18 1.40 -2.11
CA THR A 332 2.46 2.60 -2.54
C THR A 332 1.54 2.25 -3.70
N LEU A 333 0.42 2.97 -3.79
CA LEU A 333 -0.54 2.84 -4.89
C LEU A 333 -0.38 4.04 -5.83
N GLU A 334 -0.30 3.77 -7.12
CA GLU A 334 -0.29 4.77 -8.19
C GLU A 334 -1.54 4.57 -9.05
N LYS A 335 -2.18 5.65 -9.53
CA LYS A 335 -3.37 5.51 -10.40
C LYS A 335 -3.06 4.57 -11.56
N GLY A 336 -3.89 3.54 -11.70
CA GLY A 336 -3.88 2.58 -12.81
C GLY A 336 -4.80 3.04 -13.92
N GLY A 337 -4.78 2.36 -15.06
CA GLY A 337 -5.82 2.49 -16.10
C GLY A 337 -5.79 3.75 -16.98
N GLN A 338 -4.68 4.48 -17.06
CA GLN A 338 -4.46 5.45 -18.14
C GLN A 338 -3.14 5.18 -18.86
N LYS A 339 -3.22 4.39 -19.93
CA LYS A 339 -2.32 4.51 -21.06
C LYS A 339 -3.10 4.40 -22.35
#